data_AF-A0A8C6Q8N0-F1
#
_entry.id   AF-A0A8C6Q8N0-F1
#
_cell.length_a   1.000
_cell.length_b   1.000
_cell.length_c   1.000
_cell.angle_alpha   90.00
_cell.angle_beta   90.00
_cell.angle_gamma   90.00
#
_symmetry.space_group_name_H-M   'P 1'
#
loop_
_entity.id
_entity.type
_entity.pdbx_description
1 polymer ?
#
loop_
_entity_poly.entity_id
_entity_poly.type
_entity_poly.pdbx_seq_one_letter_code
_entity_poly.pdbx_strand_id
1 'polypeptide(L)'
;MGGSASSQLDEGKCAYIQGKTEAAIKNFSPYYSRQYSVAFCNHVRSEVERQRDSTSQLLKTKPPLEPGTVLYEAELSQFAEDIRKWKDRYIVVKTDFAVESYENKEAYQRGAAPKSRILPAGGKVLTSEDEYNLLSDKHFPDPIASSEKNSQPFVVLPKEFPVYLWQPFLRHGYFCFHEAAEQQKFSAHLRDCIRHLNHDYMKQMTFEAQAFLEAVQFFRQEKGHYGSWEMITGDEVQVTWYPLSVVVGVIRMKDVVPKLLP
;
A
#
# COMPACT_ATOMS: atom_id res chain seq x y z
N MET A 1 -6.07 -4.37 37.29
CA MET A 1 -5.23 -5.45 36.77
C MET A 1 -5.49 -5.54 35.28
N GLY A 2 -4.58 -4.98 34.47
CA GLY A 2 -4.75 -4.84 33.03
C GLY A 2 -4.32 -6.12 32.32
N GLY A 3 -5.27 -6.80 31.69
CA GLY A 3 -4.97 -7.85 30.73
C GLY A 3 -4.58 -7.19 29.41
N SER A 4 -3.29 -7.20 29.09
CA SER A 4 -2.82 -7.05 27.72
C SER A 4 -3.56 -8.07 26.87
N ALA A 5 -4.26 -7.62 25.83
CA ALA A 5 -4.76 -8.51 24.80
C ALA A 5 -3.55 -9.29 24.27
N SER A 6 -3.50 -10.61 24.47
CA SER A 6 -2.44 -11.42 23.88
C SER A 6 -2.47 -11.20 22.37
N SER A 7 -1.30 -11.05 21.74
CA SER A 7 -1.23 -10.97 20.30
C SER A 7 -1.94 -12.19 19.71
N GLN A 8 -2.83 -11.97 18.73
CA GLN A 8 -3.50 -13.07 18.00
C GLN A 8 -2.49 -13.99 17.27
N LEU A 9 -1.26 -13.52 17.14
CA LEU A 9 -0.08 -14.21 16.66
C LEU A 9 0.75 -14.65 17.88
N ASP A 10 0.66 -15.92 18.24
CA ASP A 10 1.61 -16.58 19.13
C ASP A 10 2.86 -17.03 18.35
N GLU A 11 3.90 -17.47 19.07
CA GLU A 11 5.17 -17.88 18.48
C GLU A 11 5.02 -19.06 17.48
N GLY A 12 4.09 -19.99 17.75
CA GLY A 12 3.79 -21.11 16.86
C GLY A 12 3.15 -20.66 15.55
N LYS A 13 2.20 -19.72 15.61
CA LYS A 13 1.58 -19.09 14.43
C LYS A 13 2.60 -18.27 13.63
N CYS A 14 3.49 -17.54 14.30
CA CYS A 14 4.58 -16.81 13.65
C CYS A 14 5.52 -17.78 12.90
N ALA A 15 5.96 -18.86 13.55
CA ALA A 15 6.80 -19.87 12.93
C ALA A 15 6.10 -20.55 11.73
N TYR A 16 4.80 -20.81 11.83
CA TYR A 16 4.01 -21.37 10.73
C TYR A 16 3.95 -20.42 9.52
N ILE A 17 3.64 -19.14 9.74
CA ILE A 17 3.58 -18.11 8.69
C ILE A 17 4.97 -17.95 8.04
N GLN A 18 6.02 -17.93 8.85
CA GLN A 18 7.40 -17.87 8.36
C GLN A 18 7.72 -19.08 7.46
N GLY A 19 7.46 -20.30 7.92
CA GLY A 19 7.74 -21.50 7.13
C GLY A 19 6.95 -21.56 5.81
N LYS A 20 5.70 -21.07 5.81
CA LYS A 20 4.89 -20.93 4.58
C LYS A 20 5.48 -19.89 3.64
N THR A 21 5.92 -18.76 4.18
CA THR A 21 6.56 -17.68 3.42
C THR A 21 7.86 -18.18 2.78
N GLU A 22 8.73 -18.82 3.55
CA GLU A 22 10.01 -19.37 3.07
C GLU A 22 9.81 -20.41 1.97
N ALA A 23 8.87 -21.34 2.15
CA ALA A 23 8.56 -22.35 1.13
C ALA A 23 8.09 -21.71 -0.17
N ALA A 24 7.31 -20.65 -0.09
CA ALA A 24 6.72 -20.03 -1.25
C ALA A 24 7.71 -19.05 -1.93
N ILE A 25 8.62 -18.41 -1.19
CA ILE A 25 9.83 -17.76 -1.76
C ILE A 25 10.68 -18.80 -2.48
N LYS A 26 10.97 -19.96 -1.87
CA LYS A 26 11.76 -21.02 -2.49
C LYS A 26 11.15 -21.53 -3.80
N ASN A 27 9.83 -21.59 -3.88
CA ASN A 27 9.12 -21.93 -5.12
C ASN A 27 9.17 -20.80 -6.16
N PHE A 28 9.22 -19.54 -5.74
CA PHE A 28 9.30 -18.38 -6.63
C PHE A 28 10.72 -18.15 -7.19
N SER A 29 11.77 -18.42 -6.40
CA SER A 29 13.17 -18.11 -6.75
C SER A 29 13.62 -18.63 -8.13
N PRO A 30 13.25 -19.86 -8.58
CA PRO A 30 13.63 -20.33 -9.92
C PRO A 30 13.05 -19.46 -11.06
N TYR A 31 11.82 -18.94 -10.91
CA TYR A 31 11.21 -18.05 -11.89
C TYR A 31 11.97 -16.73 -11.95
N TYR A 32 12.27 -16.15 -10.79
CA TYR A 32 13.03 -14.91 -10.72
C TYR A 32 14.43 -15.06 -11.31
N SER A 33 15.18 -16.12 -10.95
CA SER A 33 16.52 -16.36 -11.50
C SER A 33 16.53 -16.49 -13.03
N ARG A 34 15.52 -17.17 -13.59
CA ARG A 34 15.36 -17.29 -15.04
C ARG A 34 15.05 -15.93 -15.70
N GLN A 35 14.09 -15.18 -15.17
CA GLN A 35 13.73 -13.88 -15.74
C GLN A 35 14.82 -12.82 -15.54
N TYR A 36 15.58 -12.91 -14.45
CA TYR A 36 16.74 -12.04 -14.20
C TYR A 36 17.76 -12.19 -15.33
N SER A 37 18.06 -13.43 -15.72
CA SER A 37 19.01 -13.70 -16.81
C SER A 37 18.51 -13.14 -18.14
N VAL A 38 17.22 -13.27 -18.43
CA VAL A 38 16.58 -12.75 -19.65
C VAL A 38 16.59 -11.21 -19.67
N ALA A 39 16.12 -10.59 -18.59
CA ALA A 39 16.05 -9.13 -18.48
C ALA A 39 17.45 -8.50 -18.53
N PHE A 40 18.43 -9.11 -17.87
CA PHE A 40 19.83 -8.67 -17.94
C PHE A 40 20.38 -8.73 -19.36
N CYS A 41 20.20 -9.85 -20.07
CA CYS A 41 20.64 -9.96 -21.47
C CYS A 41 19.95 -8.92 -22.37
N ASN A 42 18.65 -8.68 -22.17
CA ASN A 42 17.89 -7.68 -22.92
C ASN A 42 18.39 -6.25 -22.62
N HIS A 43 18.73 -5.96 -21.36
CA HIS A 43 19.29 -4.69 -20.95
C HIS A 43 20.67 -4.43 -21.58
N VAL A 44 21.59 -5.40 -21.49
CA VAL A 44 22.90 -5.31 -22.15
C VAL A 44 22.73 -5.12 -23.66
N ARG A 45 21.79 -5.87 -24.26
CA ARG A 45 21.49 -5.75 -25.69
C ARG A 45 20.97 -4.34 -26.05
N SER A 46 20.05 -3.77 -25.30
CA SER A 46 19.49 -2.44 -25.61
C SER A 46 20.53 -1.33 -25.46
N GLU A 47 21.44 -1.45 -24.49
CA GLU A 47 22.59 -0.56 -24.32
C GLU A 47 23.57 -0.64 -25.51
N VAL A 48 23.90 -1.86 -25.95
CA VAL A 48 24.86 -2.10 -27.06
C VAL A 48 24.27 -1.72 -28.42
N GLU A 49 23.02 -2.11 -28.70
CA GLU A 49 22.33 -1.82 -29.96
C GLU A 49 21.89 -0.35 -30.04
N ARG A 50 21.99 0.40 -28.94
CA ARG A 50 21.63 1.82 -28.84
C ARG A 50 20.22 2.03 -29.40
N GLN A 51 19.27 1.19 -28.99
CA GLN A 51 17.86 1.38 -29.35
C GLN A 51 17.50 2.81 -28.96
N ARG A 52 17.38 3.67 -29.97
CA ARG A 52 16.97 5.06 -29.78
C ARG A 52 15.50 4.99 -29.45
N ASP A 53 15.17 4.94 -28.16
CA ASP A 53 13.84 5.35 -27.73
C ASP A 53 13.54 6.67 -28.43
N SER A 54 12.41 6.69 -29.15
CA SER A 54 11.98 7.84 -29.93
C SER A 54 12.10 9.08 -29.06
N THR A 55 13.02 9.96 -29.42
CA THR A 55 13.33 11.14 -28.61
C THR A 55 12.07 12.00 -28.61
N SER A 56 11.46 12.16 -27.43
CA SER A 56 10.26 12.99 -27.28
C SER A 56 10.51 14.36 -27.89
N GLN A 57 9.64 14.78 -28.81
CA GLN A 57 9.68 16.14 -29.37
C GLN A 57 9.18 17.19 -28.38
N LEU A 58 8.54 16.76 -27.28
CA LEU A 58 8.18 17.61 -26.17
C LEU A 58 9.42 17.85 -25.29
N LEU A 59 9.68 19.12 -24.99
CA LEU A 59 10.63 19.52 -23.96
C LEU A 59 10.25 18.81 -22.66
N LYS A 60 11.24 18.21 -21.97
CA LYS A 60 11.04 17.66 -20.62
C LYS A 60 10.79 18.83 -19.66
N THR A 61 9.53 19.25 -19.55
CA THR A 61 9.13 20.45 -18.81
C THR A 61 8.91 20.14 -17.33
N LYS A 62 10.00 20.29 -16.58
CA LYS A 62 10.13 20.96 -15.27
C LYS A 62 11.29 20.29 -14.53
N PRO A 63 12.21 21.07 -13.93
CA PRO A 63 13.15 20.49 -12.98
C PRO A 63 12.35 19.77 -11.87
N PRO A 64 12.84 18.62 -11.37
CA PRO A 64 12.26 17.99 -10.19
C PRO A 64 12.10 19.02 -9.07
N LEU A 65 10.98 19.00 -8.36
CA LEU A 65 10.83 19.86 -7.19
C LEU A 65 11.92 19.53 -6.17
N GLU A 66 12.36 20.55 -5.43
CA GLU A 66 13.35 20.37 -4.37
C GLU A 66 12.85 19.31 -3.36
N PRO A 67 13.68 18.31 -3.02
CA PRO A 67 13.31 17.27 -2.07
C PRO A 67 12.79 17.86 -0.76
N GLY A 68 11.61 17.39 -0.33
CA GLY A 68 10.99 17.85 0.92
C GLY A 68 10.08 19.07 0.76
N THR A 69 9.87 19.58 -0.46
CA THR A 69 8.85 20.61 -0.71
C THR A 69 7.47 20.09 -0.31
N VAL A 70 6.72 20.89 0.45
CA VAL A 70 5.36 20.56 0.87
C VAL A 70 4.42 20.73 -0.32
N LEU A 71 3.73 19.64 -0.68
CA LEU A 71 2.70 19.60 -1.72
C LEU A 71 1.30 19.87 -1.16
N TYR A 72 1.07 19.48 0.11
CA TYR A 72 -0.19 19.67 0.81
C TYR A 72 0.04 19.73 2.31
N GLU A 73 -0.72 20.59 2.99
CA GLU A 73 -0.77 20.65 4.45
C GLU A 73 -2.21 20.96 4.92
N ALA A 74 -2.63 20.34 6.02
CA ALA A 74 -3.94 20.60 6.64
C ALA A 74 -4.00 20.17 8.11
N GLU A 75 -4.87 20.81 8.89
CA GLU A 75 -5.26 20.36 10.21
C GLU A 75 -6.57 19.58 10.13
N LEU A 76 -6.56 18.34 10.60
CA LEU A 76 -7.72 17.44 10.53
C LEU A 76 -7.71 16.44 11.69
N SER A 77 -8.81 15.72 11.88
CA SER A 77 -8.85 14.64 12.86
C SER A 77 -8.43 13.33 12.21
N GLN A 78 -7.42 12.67 12.77
CA GLN A 78 -6.94 11.35 12.37
C GLN A 78 -7.24 10.34 13.47
N PHE A 79 -7.67 9.14 13.09
CA PHE A 79 -7.81 8.05 14.06
C PHE A 79 -6.43 7.45 14.37
N ALA A 80 -6.04 7.50 15.64
CA ALA A 80 -4.83 6.87 16.14
C ALA A 80 -5.16 5.46 16.61
N GLU A 81 -4.82 4.46 15.79
CA GLU A 81 -5.19 3.04 15.99
C GLU A 81 -4.53 2.42 17.23
N ASP A 82 -3.32 2.87 17.58
CA ASP A 82 -2.55 2.45 18.75
C ASP A 82 -3.28 2.73 20.07
N ILE A 83 -3.95 3.87 20.15
CA ILE A 83 -4.72 4.29 21.34
C ILE A 83 -6.23 4.25 21.12
N ARG A 84 -6.68 3.81 19.93
CA ARG A 84 -8.08 3.75 19.48
C ARG A 84 -8.86 5.04 19.72
N LYS A 85 -8.26 6.19 19.40
CA LYS A 85 -8.85 7.52 19.63
C LYS A 85 -8.63 8.46 18.46
N TRP A 86 -9.61 9.32 18.22
CA TRP A 86 -9.47 10.45 17.31
C TRP A 86 -8.60 11.54 17.93
N LYS A 87 -7.67 12.07 17.14
CA LYS A 87 -6.77 13.16 17.53
C LYS A 87 -6.70 14.17 16.40
N ASP A 88 -6.70 15.44 16.76
CA ASP A 88 -6.36 16.49 15.81
C ASP A 88 -4.86 16.42 15.52
N ARG A 89 -4.55 16.46 14.23
CA ARG A 89 -3.20 16.28 13.70
C ARG A 89 -2.96 17.29 12.59
N TYR A 90 -1.72 17.71 12.48
CA TYR A 90 -1.24 18.44 11.32
C TYR A 90 -0.70 17.43 10.30
N ILE A 91 -1.37 17.31 9.16
CA ILE A 91 -0.97 16.41 8.07
C ILE A 91 -0.15 17.19 7.05
N VAL A 92 0.96 16.61 6.63
CA VAL A 92 1.84 17.16 5.60
C VAL A 92 2.14 16.08 4.57
N VAL A 93 2.05 16.44 3.29
CA VAL A 93 2.51 15.61 2.17
C VAL A 93 3.62 16.35 1.46
N LYS A 94 4.78 15.70 1.29
CA LYS A 94 5.96 16.27 0.63
C LYS A 94 6.13 15.68 -0.77
N THR A 95 7.21 16.05 -1.46
CA THR A 95 7.57 15.56 -2.80
C THR A 95 7.81 14.04 -2.89
N ASP A 96 7.97 13.36 -1.77
CA ASP A 96 8.03 11.89 -1.69
C ASP A 96 6.63 11.25 -1.63
N PHE A 97 5.57 12.06 -1.68
CA PHE A 97 4.16 11.68 -1.60
C PHE A 97 3.79 10.86 -0.34
N ALA A 98 4.64 10.90 0.68
CA ALA A 98 4.34 10.30 1.97
C ALA A 98 3.39 11.21 2.75
N VAL A 99 2.35 10.62 3.33
CA VAL A 99 1.42 11.30 4.24
C VAL A 99 2.00 11.23 5.65
N GLU A 100 2.51 12.35 6.13
CA GLU A 100 3.10 12.47 7.46
C GLU A 100 2.11 13.15 8.41
N SER A 101 1.96 12.61 9.63
CA SER A 101 1.14 13.22 10.68
C SER A 101 2.00 13.79 11.80
N TYR A 102 1.64 14.98 12.26
CA TYR A 102 2.30 15.69 13.34
C TYR A 102 1.27 16.06 14.41
N GLU A 103 1.76 16.36 15.60
CA GLU A 103 0.91 16.77 16.73
C GLU A 103 0.19 18.09 16.44
N ASN A 104 0.90 19.05 15.87
CA ASN A 104 0.41 20.35 15.43
C ASN A 104 1.43 20.98 14.46
N LYS A 105 1.08 22.14 13.90
CA LYS A 105 1.93 22.87 12.95
C LYS A 105 3.26 23.31 13.58
N GLU A 106 3.27 23.69 14.85
CA GLU A 106 4.47 24.13 15.55
C GLU A 106 5.47 22.98 15.75
N ALA A 107 5.00 21.77 16.02
CA ALA A 107 5.84 20.59 16.12
C ALA A 107 6.52 20.29 14.77
N TYR A 108 5.78 20.41 13.67
CA TYR A 108 6.35 20.26 12.33
C TYR A 108 7.43 21.33 12.05
N GLN A 109 7.14 22.60 12.32
CA GLN A 109 8.08 23.71 12.11
C GLN A 109 9.35 23.60 12.96
N ARG A 110 9.26 23.00 14.15
CA ARG A 110 10.42 22.70 15.01
C ARG A 110 11.21 21.46 14.59
N GLY A 111 10.83 20.79 13.49
CA GLY A 111 11.51 19.58 13.02
C GLY A 111 11.27 18.35 13.88
N ALA A 112 10.14 18.28 14.60
CA ALA A 112 9.79 17.07 15.36
C ALA A 112 9.62 15.86 14.42
N ALA A 113 9.81 14.65 14.94
CA ALA A 113 9.53 13.44 14.19
C ALA A 113 8.00 13.28 13.98
N PRO A 114 7.56 12.78 12.80
CA PRO A 114 6.15 12.50 12.56
C PRO A 114 5.66 11.37 13.47
N LYS A 115 4.39 11.45 13.86
CA LYS A 115 3.69 10.45 14.69
C LYS A 115 3.30 9.24 13.85
N SER A 116 3.00 9.45 12.58
CA SER A 116 2.85 8.40 11.58
C SER A 116 3.31 8.90 10.22
N ARG A 117 3.80 7.98 9.39
CA ARG A 117 4.16 8.22 8.00
C ARG A 117 3.59 7.08 7.17
N ILE A 118 2.73 7.42 6.21
CA ILE A 118 2.01 6.46 5.38
C ILE A 118 2.40 6.72 3.93
N LEU A 119 2.85 5.69 3.23
CA LEU A 119 3.01 5.73 1.78
C LEU A 119 1.74 5.16 1.15
N PRO A 120 0.90 5.97 0.49
CA PRO A 120 -0.39 5.51 -0.03
C PRO A 120 -0.27 4.67 -1.33
N ALA A 121 0.85 3.99 -1.58
CA ALA A 121 0.98 3.11 -2.75
C ALA A 121 -0.01 1.93 -2.68
N GLY A 122 -0.60 1.59 -3.83
CA GLY A 122 -1.59 0.51 -3.95
C GLY A 122 -2.90 0.71 -3.15
N GLY A 123 -3.10 1.90 -2.57
CA GLY A 123 -4.27 2.22 -1.77
C GLY A 123 -5.49 2.63 -2.60
N LYS A 124 -6.63 2.72 -1.91
CA LYS A 124 -7.88 3.29 -2.42
C LYS A 124 -8.40 4.35 -1.45
N VAL A 125 -8.89 5.47 -2.00
CA VAL A 125 -9.50 6.55 -1.22
C VAL A 125 -11.01 6.42 -1.28
N LEU A 126 -11.64 6.23 -0.12
CA LEU A 126 -13.08 6.09 0.04
C LEU A 126 -13.58 7.21 0.95
N THR A 127 -14.80 7.68 0.70
CA THR A 127 -15.39 8.83 1.41
C THR A 127 -16.66 8.46 2.17
N SER A 128 -17.09 7.20 2.09
CA SER A 128 -18.23 6.67 2.83
C SER A 128 -17.85 5.38 3.54
N GLU A 129 -18.50 5.11 4.66
CA GLU A 129 -18.31 3.89 5.43
C GLU A 129 -18.82 2.65 4.66
N ASP A 130 -19.93 2.80 3.94
CA ASP A 130 -20.52 1.72 3.14
C ASP A 130 -19.56 1.23 2.04
N GLU A 131 -18.91 2.14 1.31
CA GLU A 131 -17.88 1.79 0.32
C GLU A 131 -16.69 1.08 0.97
N TYR A 132 -16.27 1.53 2.15
CA TYR A 132 -15.18 0.93 2.91
C TYR A 132 -15.51 -0.50 3.36
N ASN A 133 -16.69 -0.70 3.93
CA ASN A 133 -17.15 -2.01 4.38
C ASN A 133 -17.31 -2.97 3.19
N LEU A 134 -17.92 -2.51 2.09
CA LEU A 134 -18.07 -3.31 0.87
C LEU A 134 -16.72 -3.75 0.29
N LEU A 135 -15.75 -2.84 0.24
CA LEU A 135 -14.41 -3.16 -0.24
C LEU A 135 -13.69 -4.14 0.71
N SER A 136 -13.79 -3.90 2.01
CA SER A 136 -13.16 -4.75 3.03
C SER A 136 -13.71 -6.16 2.99
N ASP A 137 -15.03 -6.33 2.91
CA ASP A 137 -15.71 -7.64 2.81
C ASP A 137 -15.28 -8.41 1.56
N LYS A 138 -15.10 -7.73 0.43
CA LYS A 138 -14.65 -8.36 -0.82
C LYS A 138 -13.23 -8.93 -0.69
N HIS A 139 -12.35 -8.22 0.00
CA HIS A 139 -10.95 -8.59 0.13
C HIS A 139 -10.68 -9.54 1.31
N PHE A 140 -11.48 -9.44 2.38
CA PHE A 140 -11.37 -10.25 3.59
C PHE A 140 -12.73 -10.85 3.96
N PRO A 141 -13.30 -11.73 3.11
CA PRO A 141 -14.58 -12.35 3.41
C PRO A 141 -14.46 -13.23 4.65
N ASP A 142 -15.30 -12.98 5.65
CA ASP A 142 -15.38 -13.80 6.85
C ASP A 142 -15.78 -15.24 6.47
N PRO A 143 -14.95 -16.26 6.77
CA PRO A 143 -15.27 -17.63 6.44
C PRO A 143 -16.45 -18.21 7.26
N ILE A 144 -16.91 -17.55 8.33
CA ILE A 144 -17.89 -18.10 9.30
C ILE A 144 -19.21 -17.31 9.33
N ALA A 145 -19.27 -16.09 8.77
CA ALA A 145 -20.46 -15.24 8.89
C ALA A 145 -21.66 -15.80 8.10
N SER A 146 -22.65 -16.34 8.83
CA SER A 146 -24.04 -16.45 8.37
C SER A 146 -24.62 -15.05 8.09
N SER A 147 -25.61 -14.95 7.20
CA SER A 147 -26.12 -13.75 6.55
C SER A 147 -26.72 -12.63 7.43
N GLU A 148 -26.51 -12.64 8.75
CA GLU A 148 -26.95 -11.58 9.67
C GLU A 148 -25.76 -10.68 10.06
N LYS A 149 -25.54 -9.65 9.23
CA LYS A 149 -24.54 -8.61 9.48
C LYS A 149 -24.96 -7.74 10.65
N ASN A 150 -24.34 -7.92 11.81
CA ASN A 150 -24.37 -6.92 12.86
C ASN A 150 -23.39 -5.80 12.49
N SER A 151 -23.88 -4.83 11.72
CA SER A 151 -23.12 -3.68 11.20
C SER A 151 -22.88 -2.64 12.29
N GLN A 152 -22.09 -2.98 13.31
CA GLN A 152 -21.55 -1.95 14.19
C GLN A 152 -20.29 -1.35 13.54
N PRO A 153 -20.21 -0.01 13.43
CA PRO A 153 -19.04 0.66 12.87
C PRO A 153 -17.79 0.31 13.69
N PHE A 154 -16.73 -0.17 13.02
CA PHE A 154 -15.46 -0.48 13.68
C PHE A 154 -14.83 0.74 14.36
N VAL A 155 -15.14 1.93 13.85
CA VAL A 155 -14.74 3.22 14.41
C VAL A 155 -15.94 4.16 14.40
N VAL A 156 -16.35 4.65 15.57
CA VAL A 156 -17.34 5.72 15.67
C VAL A 156 -16.73 7.01 15.10
N LEU A 157 -17.40 7.59 14.09
CA LEU A 157 -16.95 8.81 13.44
C LEU A 157 -17.20 10.04 14.33
N PRO A 158 -16.21 10.94 14.48
CA PRO A 158 -16.37 12.15 15.28
C PRO A 158 -17.03 13.28 14.49
N LYS A 159 -17.02 13.22 13.14
CA LYS A 159 -17.56 14.27 12.24
C LYS A 159 -18.15 13.62 10.97
N GLU A 160 -18.86 14.43 10.19
CA GLU A 160 -19.70 14.01 9.05
C GLU A 160 -18.93 13.66 7.77
N PHE A 161 -17.69 14.13 7.61
CA PHE A 161 -16.95 14.00 6.34
C PHE A 161 -15.69 13.12 6.50
N PRO A 162 -15.81 11.78 6.49
CA PRO A 162 -14.67 10.87 6.62
C PRO A 162 -13.91 10.69 5.31
N VAL A 163 -12.62 10.39 5.42
CA VAL A 163 -11.79 9.89 4.31
C VAL A 163 -11.04 8.66 4.81
N TYR A 164 -11.23 7.55 4.11
CA TYR A 164 -10.58 6.28 4.38
C TYR A 164 -9.50 6.04 3.32
N LEU A 165 -8.27 5.85 3.77
CA LEU A 165 -7.18 5.31 2.97
C LEU A 165 -7.11 3.81 3.22
N TRP A 166 -7.76 3.04 2.35
CA TRP A 166 -7.71 1.58 2.40
C TRP A 166 -6.44 1.09 1.70
N GLN A 167 -5.71 0.17 2.31
CA GLN A 167 -4.48 -0.40 1.74
C GLN A 167 -4.47 -1.92 1.92
N PRO A 168 -4.22 -2.69 0.85
CA PRO A 168 -4.07 -4.12 1.00
C PRO A 168 -2.88 -4.46 1.90
N PHE A 169 -3.12 -5.29 2.91
CA PHE A 169 -2.09 -5.86 3.81
C PHE A 169 -1.31 -4.85 4.67
N LEU A 170 -1.66 -3.57 4.61
CA LEU A 170 -1.09 -2.50 5.42
C LEU A 170 -2.18 -1.89 6.31
N ARG A 171 -1.77 -1.07 7.27
CA ARG A 171 -2.72 -0.36 8.13
C ARG A 171 -3.48 0.67 7.31
N HIS A 172 -4.79 0.70 7.50
CA HIS A 172 -5.65 1.69 6.85
C HIS A 172 -5.53 3.04 7.58
N GLY A 173 -5.63 4.12 6.81
CA GLY A 173 -5.70 5.48 7.35
C GLY A 173 -7.15 5.94 7.49
N TYR A 174 -7.52 6.52 8.63
CA TYR A 174 -8.84 7.10 8.85
C TYR A 174 -8.70 8.58 9.20
N PHE A 175 -9.36 9.42 8.41
CA PHE A 175 -9.33 10.88 8.53
C PHE A 175 -10.75 11.42 8.56
N CYS A 176 -10.95 12.58 9.19
CA CYS A 176 -12.26 13.18 9.33
C CYS A 176 -12.18 14.71 9.29
N PHE A 177 -13.08 15.32 8.52
CA PHE A 177 -13.12 16.75 8.23
C PHE A 177 -14.41 17.39 8.77
N HIS A 178 -14.35 18.71 9.00
CA HIS A 178 -15.52 19.50 9.35
C HIS A 178 -16.31 19.97 8.13
N GLU A 179 -15.65 20.12 6.99
CA GLU A 179 -16.23 20.69 5.77
C GLU A 179 -16.10 19.71 4.60
N ALA A 180 -17.15 19.63 3.79
CA ALA A 180 -17.17 18.81 2.58
C ALA A 180 -16.10 19.25 1.55
N ALA A 181 -15.84 20.56 1.45
CA ALA A 181 -14.85 21.10 0.51
C ALA A 181 -13.43 20.60 0.82
N GLU A 182 -13.04 20.61 2.10
CA GLU A 182 -11.72 20.12 2.55
C GLU A 182 -11.61 18.59 2.41
N GLN A 183 -12.70 17.85 2.67
CA GLN A 183 -12.74 16.40 2.40
C GLN A 183 -12.52 16.09 0.91
N GLN A 184 -13.18 16.83 0.01
CA GLN A 184 -13.02 16.65 -1.45
C GLN A 184 -11.61 17.00 -1.91
N LYS A 185 -11.06 18.12 -1.41
CA LYS A 185 -9.69 18.54 -1.72
C LYS A 185 -8.66 17.52 -1.26
N PHE A 186 -8.77 17.02 -0.03
CA PHE A 186 -7.85 16.01 0.50
C PHE A 186 -7.99 14.67 -0.22
N SER A 187 -9.20 14.22 -0.50
CA SER A 187 -9.42 12.96 -1.22
C SER A 187 -8.88 13.01 -2.66
N ALA A 188 -9.04 14.13 -3.36
CA ALA A 188 -8.41 14.36 -4.67
C ALA A 188 -6.88 14.34 -4.57
N HIS A 189 -6.31 15.04 -3.58
CA HIS A 189 -4.86 15.06 -3.36
C HIS A 189 -4.30 13.67 -3.04
N LEU A 190 -4.96 12.89 -2.19
CA LEU A 190 -4.57 11.50 -1.90
C LEU A 190 -4.65 10.62 -3.15
N ARG A 191 -5.70 10.74 -3.98
CA ARG A 191 -5.80 10.01 -5.24
C ARG A 191 -4.66 10.35 -6.19
N ASP A 192 -4.26 11.62 -6.24
CA ASP A 192 -3.09 12.04 -7.00
C ASP A 192 -1.80 11.44 -6.43
N CYS A 193 -1.62 11.43 -5.11
CA CYS A 193 -0.46 10.77 -4.47
C CYS A 193 -0.39 9.28 -4.84
N ILE A 194 -1.50 8.56 -4.73
CA ILE A 194 -1.60 7.14 -5.12
C ILE A 194 -1.22 6.97 -6.59
N ARG A 195 -1.79 7.80 -7.48
CA ARG A 195 -1.51 7.75 -8.92
C ARG A 195 -0.05 8.01 -9.22
N HIS A 196 0.56 9.00 -8.56
CA HIS A 196 1.98 9.31 -8.70
C HIS A 196 2.86 8.14 -8.24
N LEU A 197 2.64 7.62 -7.02
CA LEU A 197 3.41 6.50 -6.48
C LEU A 197 3.26 5.23 -7.31
N ASN A 198 2.08 4.98 -7.87
CA ASN A 198 1.85 3.81 -8.72
C ASN A 198 2.46 3.97 -10.14
N HIS A 199 2.64 5.19 -10.65
CA HIS A 199 3.13 5.43 -12.01
C HIS A 199 4.61 5.83 -12.11
N ASP A 200 5.18 6.56 -11.15
CA ASP A 200 6.57 7.02 -11.27
C ASP A 200 7.57 5.87 -11.31
N TYR A 201 7.23 4.73 -10.70
CA TYR A 201 8.02 3.49 -10.82
C TYR A 201 8.19 3.02 -12.27
N MET A 202 7.16 3.16 -13.11
CA MET A 202 7.21 2.69 -14.50
C MET A 202 8.15 3.53 -15.38
N LYS A 203 8.62 4.70 -14.92
CA LYS A 203 9.53 5.57 -15.70
C LYS A 203 11.01 5.26 -15.51
N GLN A 204 11.39 4.62 -14.40
CA GLN A 204 12.76 4.22 -14.07
C GLN A 204 12.81 2.74 -13.70
N MET A 205 12.08 1.92 -14.46
CA MET A 205 12.01 0.50 -14.21
C MET A 205 13.37 -0.14 -14.54
N THR A 206 14.07 -0.59 -13.50
CA THR A 206 15.33 -1.32 -13.62
C THR A 206 15.09 -2.67 -14.30
N PHE A 207 16.13 -3.29 -14.85
CA PHE A 207 15.94 -4.62 -15.45
C PHE A 207 15.63 -5.68 -14.37
N GLU A 208 16.08 -5.46 -13.12
CA GLU A 208 15.75 -6.27 -11.95
C GLU A 208 14.25 -6.20 -11.62
N ALA A 209 13.69 -4.99 -11.63
CA ALA A 209 12.25 -4.77 -11.51
C ALA A 209 11.47 -5.51 -12.61
N GLN A 210 11.95 -5.43 -13.85
CA GLN A 210 11.31 -6.09 -15.00
C GLN A 210 11.34 -7.61 -14.84
N ALA A 211 12.50 -8.16 -14.48
CA ALA A 211 12.66 -9.58 -14.17
C ALA A 211 11.69 -10.03 -13.08
N PHE A 212 11.53 -9.22 -12.04
CA PHE A 212 10.63 -9.52 -10.93
C PHE A 212 9.17 -9.56 -11.39
N LEU A 213 8.69 -8.55 -12.12
CA LEU A 213 7.30 -8.52 -12.60
C LEU A 213 6.99 -9.68 -13.55
N GLU A 214 7.90 -9.98 -14.48
CA GLU A 214 7.75 -11.12 -15.38
C GLU A 214 7.74 -12.44 -14.61
N ALA A 215 8.61 -12.59 -13.60
CA ALA A 215 8.63 -13.79 -12.77
C ALA A 215 7.32 -13.97 -11.99
N VAL A 216 6.76 -12.89 -11.45
CA VAL A 216 5.45 -12.91 -10.78
C VAL A 216 4.35 -13.31 -11.76
N GLN A 217 4.37 -12.77 -12.98
CA GLN A 217 3.43 -13.14 -14.03
C GLN A 217 3.50 -14.65 -14.34
N PHE A 218 4.69 -15.19 -14.59
CA PHE A 218 4.85 -16.62 -14.87
C PHE A 218 4.45 -17.51 -13.70
N PHE A 219 4.85 -17.14 -12.48
CA PHE A 219 4.48 -17.88 -11.27
C PHE A 219 2.95 -17.95 -11.09
N ARG A 220 2.23 -16.86 -11.39
CA ARG A 220 0.76 -16.83 -11.36
C ARG A 220 0.13 -17.67 -12.46
N GLN A 221 0.66 -17.60 -13.68
CA GLN A 221 0.15 -18.36 -14.81
C GLN A 221 0.23 -19.88 -14.58
N GLU A 222 1.33 -20.34 -13.97
CA GLU A 222 1.47 -21.77 -13.63
C GLU A 222 0.46 -22.23 -12.57
N LYS A 223 -0.01 -21.30 -11.71
CA LYS A 223 -1.11 -21.54 -10.77
C LYS A 223 -2.50 -21.37 -11.41
N GLY A 224 -2.58 -21.16 -12.72
CA GLY A 224 -3.84 -20.97 -13.46
C GLY A 224 -4.43 -19.56 -13.38
N HIS A 225 -3.67 -18.58 -12.90
CA HIS A 225 -4.11 -17.19 -12.79
C HIS A 225 -3.58 -16.36 -13.96
N TYR A 226 -4.47 -16.07 -14.91
CA TYR A 226 -4.18 -15.28 -16.10
C TYR A 226 -4.78 -13.86 -15.96
N GLY A 227 -4.21 -12.90 -16.69
CA GLY A 227 -4.69 -11.51 -16.74
C GLY A 227 -3.90 -10.51 -15.88
N SER A 228 -4.18 -9.23 -16.11
CA SER A 228 -3.57 -8.10 -15.40
C SER A 228 -3.85 -8.17 -13.90
N TRP A 229 -2.81 -7.97 -13.09
CA TRP A 229 -2.93 -7.96 -11.63
C TRP A 229 -3.05 -6.53 -11.14
N GLU A 230 -4.20 -6.19 -10.54
CA GLU A 230 -4.46 -4.84 -10.02
C GLU A 230 -3.53 -4.43 -8.86
N MET A 231 -2.78 -5.36 -8.24
CA MET A 231 -1.90 -5.06 -7.08
C MET A 231 -0.40 -4.93 -7.44
N ILE A 232 -0.06 -4.69 -8.72
CA ILE A 232 1.33 -4.34 -9.09
C ILE A 232 1.45 -2.81 -8.96
N THR A 233 1.58 -2.33 -7.73
CA THR A 233 1.57 -0.90 -7.41
C THR A 233 2.50 -0.60 -6.24
N GLY A 234 3.54 0.21 -6.44
CA GLY A 234 4.53 0.61 -5.41
C GLY A 234 5.97 0.66 -5.94
N ASP A 235 6.89 1.17 -5.10
CA ASP A 235 8.36 1.24 -5.34
C ASP A 235 9.03 -0.16 -5.37
N GLU A 236 10.28 -0.32 -5.84
CA GLU A 236 11.04 -1.58 -5.86
C GLU A 236 11.04 -2.26 -4.49
N VAL A 237 11.28 -1.53 -3.41
CA VAL A 237 11.22 -2.09 -2.04
C VAL A 237 9.81 -2.52 -1.69
N GLN A 238 8.78 -1.79 -2.12
CA GLN A 238 7.41 -2.21 -1.90
C GLN A 238 7.06 -3.40 -2.79
N VAL A 239 7.46 -3.47 -4.05
CA VAL A 239 7.29 -4.62 -4.95
C VAL A 239 8.11 -5.83 -4.48
N THR A 240 9.20 -5.60 -3.72
CA THR A 240 10.09 -6.60 -3.09
C THR A 240 9.75 -6.92 -1.61
N TRP A 241 8.87 -6.14 -0.96
CA TRP A 241 8.16 -6.48 0.31
C TRP A 241 6.74 -7.01 0.10
N TYR A 242 6.06 -6.55 -0.93
CA TYR A 242 4.87 -7.13 -1.53
C TYR A 242 5.07 -8.58 -2.01
N PRO A 243 6.25 -9.18 -2.25
CA PRO A 243 6.39 -10.61 -2.44
C PRO A 243 6.00 -11.33 -1.17
N LEU A 244 6.17 -10.80 0.05
CA LEU A 244 5.54 -11.47 1.19
C LEU A 244 4.02 -11.44 1.04
N SER A 245 3.39 -10.35 0.61
CA SER A 245 1.94 -10.23 0.44
C SER A 245 1.38 -10.77 -0.90
N VAL A 246 2.24 -11.06 -1.89
CA VAL A 246 1.95 -11.63 -3.22
C VAL A 246 2.21 -13.13 -3.15
N VAL A 247 3.25 -13.56 -2.44
CA VAL A 247 3.49 -14.96 -2.08
C VAL A 247 2.49 -15.40 -0.99
N VAL A 248 2.17 -14.57 0.01
CA VAL A 248 1.05 -14.77 0.97
C VAL A 248 -0.30 -14.41 0.34
N GLY A 249 -0.36 -13.58 -0.70
CA GLY A 249 -1.60 -13.38 -1.47
C GLY A 249 -1.93 -14.61 -2.34
N VAL A 250 -0.89 -15.28 -2.84
CA VAL A 250 -0.97 -16.58 -3.50
C VAL A 250 -1.21 -17.71 -2.48
N ILE A 251 -0.67 -17.64 -1.26
CA ILE A 251 -1.17 -18.42 -0.12
C ILE A 251 -2.45 -17.76 0.38
N ARG A 252 -3.51 -17.81 -0.43
CA ARG A 252 -4.87 -17.33 -0.14
C ARG A 252 -5.05 -17.04 1.35
N MET A 253 -5.36 -15.81 1.75
CA MET A 253 -5.73 -15.55 3.16
C MET A 253 -6.81 -16.52 3.67
N LYS A 254 -7.64 -17.07 2.76
CA LYS A 254 -8.58 -18.16 3.02
C LYS A 254 -7.95 -19.48 3.52
N ASP A 255 -6.66 -19.73 3.32
CA ASP A 255 -5.94 -20.93 3.76
C ASP A 255 -5.21 -20.71 5.10
N VAL A 256 -4.99 -19.43 5.47
CA VAL A 256 -4.27 -19.02 6.69
C VAL A 256 -5.24 -18.54 7.77
N VAL A 257 -6.23 -17.72 7.42
CA VAL A 257 -7.23 -17.13 8.32
C VAL A 257 -8.03 -18.19 9.10
N PRO A 258 -8.51 -19.30 8.51
CA PRO A 258 -9.22 -20.33 9.25
C PRO A 258 -8.37 -21.10 10.27
N LYS A 259 -7.03 -21.01 10.17
CA LYS A 259 -6.10 -21.63 11.12
C LYS A 259 -5.56 -20.66 12.18
N LEU A 260 -5.80 -19.36 11.99
CA LEU A 260 -5.46 -18.33 12.95
C LEU A 260 -6.61 -18.03 13.91
N LEU A 261 -7.85 -18.36 13.51
CA LEU A 261 -9.04 -18.36 14.35
C LEU A 261 -9.12 -19.68 15.14
N PRO A 262 -9.57 -19.65 16.42
CA PRO A 262 -9.76 -20.86 17.23
C PRO A 262 -10.85 -21.78 16.69
#